data_AF-A0A7X7Q6R6-F1
#
_entry.id   AF-A0A7X7Q6R6-F1
#
_cell.length_a   1.000
_cell.length_b   1.000
_cell.length_c   1.000
_cell.angle_alpha   90.00
_cell.angle_beta   90.00
_cell.angle_gamma   90.00
#
_symmetry.space_group_name_H-M   'P 1'
#
loop_
_entity.id
_entity.type
_entity.pdbx_description
1 polymer ?
#
loop_
_entity_poly.entity_id
_entity_poly.type
_entity_poly.pdbx_seq_one_letter_code
_entity_poly.pdbx_strand_id
1 'polypeptide(L)'
;REDLVGTIDHERNREPAPPVEGASDLAEFALHMGRRERHAFSHLWNLGTSLCWADVPVTDPEPERGNLGWIEAVRTDPGCCPQPALRAEDSCYCIRIHPDADGVEVVGLGLALTAQLLLAWTQGRRAGKKLCGNGDAQVSDLEVGIVSWVVGRRFGFGDHHANVDAFRFIENLSDFPAPQEVDWGRIVEAIVVMEDLFSGEGEPVLQMPPPAVDAEPGLVLDPFGVVGRELAMLKADTDGETAERWMLDFVSSNPRFPVATALALGWQLYRRWGSVIAGDESRSAWAGTMDIRSVEEWSVRGWVPNPQAVLLVAPGTHGQDVYYLLCDEALVANRLAALQASAEEEPFRALPFRPAPQDAPALDEFDGFVSPREKEMLRNLWRREVVPVIADSEDAAAAEELEAALRRGTPPFRLPVTVREGVNPMNEIIEQLSNRVLAWELGVLHTAPIVNQRFWAASEWESALVAHVAARRLDLDVGEPSPLVEEALSRTERVPGLIRWAVVYHAAARVEDLLRGF
;
A
#
# COMPACT_ATOMS: atom_id res chain seq x y z
N ARG A 1 -38.00 -6.23 -10.57
CA ARG A 1 -38.10 -5.29 -9.42
C ARG A 1 -36.74 -5.34 -8.74
N GLU A 2 -35.74 -4.72 -9.35
CA GLU A 2 -34.31 -4.76 -8.92
C GLU A 2 -33.83 -3.39 -8.42
N ASP A 3 -34.71 -2.38 -8.35
CA ASP A 3 -34.30 -0.98 -8.13
C ASP A 3 -34.23 -0.52 -6.66
N LEU A 4 -34.07 -1.42 -5.69
CA LEU A 4 -34.13 -1.03 -4.26
C LEU A 4 -33.10 -1.70 -3.33
N VAL A 5 -31.93 -2.07 -3.83
CA VAL A 5 -30.76 -2.28 -2.95
C VAL A 5 -29.69 -1.28 -3.38
N GLY A 6 -29.71 -0.11 -2.74
CA GLY A 6 -28.58 0.81 -2.86
C GLY A 6 -27.32 0.09 -2.39
N THR A 7 -26.27 0.13 -3.20
CA THR A 7 -24.91 -0.17 -2.77
C THR A 7 -24.62 0.67 -1.54
N ILE A 8 -24.56 0.03 -0.37
CA ILE A 8 -23.98 0.67 0.81
C ILE A 8 -22.50 0.77 0.51
N ASP A 9 -22.08 1.98 0.15
CA ASP A 9 -20.68 2.31 -0.06
C ASP A 9 -19.98 2.32 1.31
N HIS A 10 -19.34 1.20 1.65
CA HIS A 10 -18.53 1.07 2.86
C HIS A 10 -17.25 1.90 2.80
N GLU A 11 -16.94 2.53 1.65
CA GLU A 11 -15.82 3.44 1.42
C GLU A 11 -16.26 4.92 1.36
N ARG A 12 -17.51 5.23 1.76
CA ARG A 12 -17.94 6.63 1.77
C ARG A 12 -17.10 7.42 2.79
N ASN A 13 -16.15 8.19 2.27
CA ASN A 13 -15.30 9.09 3.04
C ASN A 13 -16.16 9.89 4.01
N ARG A 14 -15.76 9.95 5.29
CA ARG A 14 -16.42 10.84 6.24
C ARG A 14 -16.28 12.28 5.78
N GLU A 15 -17.37 13.02 5.88
CA GLU A 15 -17.42 14.41 5.44
C GLU A 15 -17.33 15.32 6.66
N PRO A 16 -16.25 16.13 6.79
CA PRO A 16 -16.12 17.08 7.89
C PRO A 16 -17.24 18.11 7.87
N ALA A 17 -17.85 18.37 9.04
CA ALA A 17 -18.76 19.48 9.18
C ALA A 17 -18.06 20.81 8.86
N PRO A 18 -18.76 21.80 8.27
CA PRO A 18 -18.20 23.12 8.05
C PRO A 18 -17.76 23.77 9.38
N PRO A 19 -16.80 24.71 9.34
CA PRO A 19 -16.34 25.42 10.53
C PRO A 19 -17.51 26.07 11.28
N VAL A 20 -17.53 25.95 12.60
CA VAL A 20 -18.50 26.61 13.47
C VAL A 20 -18.27 28.13 13.41
N GLU A 21 -19.33 28.92 13.57
CA GLU A 21 -19.23 30.38 13.57
C GLU A 21 -18.21 30.87 14.60
N GLY A 22 -17.20 31.62 14.13
CA GLY A 22 -16.09 32.12 14.94
C GLY A 22 -14.83 31.23 14.93
N ALA A 23 -14.90 29.99 14.46
CA ALA A 23 -13.73 29.13 14.27
C ALA A 23 -12.86 29.59 13.09
N SER A 24 -11.55 29.35 13.18
CA SER A 24 -10.63 29.60 12.07
C SER A 24 -11.00 28.74 10.87
N ASP A 25 -11.13 29.35 9.70
CA ASP A 25 -11.35 28.64 8.43
C ASP A 25 -10.03 28.16 7.79
N LEU A 26 -8.91 28.39 8.49
CA LEU A 26 -7.54 28.08 8.08
C LEU A 26 -7.23 28.63 6.69
N ALA A 27 -7.76 29.80 6.33
CA ALA A 27 -7.54 30.41 5.02
C ALA A 27 -6.05 30.60 4.68
N GLU A 28 -5.19 30.78 5.69
CA GLU A 28 -3.73 30.87 5.52
C GLU A 28 -3.09 29.59 4.95
N PHE A 29 -3.76 28.44 5.06
CA PHE A 29 -3.32 27.17 4.49
C PHE A 29 -4.00 26.85 3.15
N ALA A 30 -4.80 27.74 2.57
CA ALA A 30 -5.62 27.42 1.39
C ALA A 30 -4.85 26.99 0.13
N LEU A 31 -3.56 27.33 0.04
CA LEU A 31 -2.67 26.86 -1.05
C LEU A 31 -2.11 25.45 -0.82
N HIS A 32 -2.16 24.96 0.41
CA HIS A 32 -1.54 23.71 0.87
C HIS A 32 -2.57 22.66 1.29
N MET A 33 -3.72 23.10 1.79
CA MET A 33 -4.83 22.26 2.24
C MET A 33 -6.09 22.54 1.41
N GLY A 34 -6.71 21.47 0.93
CA GLY A 34 -8.02 21.53 0.32
C GLY A 34 -9.11 21.96 1.32
N ARG A 35 -10.32 22.16 0.80
CA ARG A 35 -11.45 22.65 1.62
C ARG A 35 -11.85 21.65 2.70
N ARG A 36 -11.79 20.35 2.41
CA ARG A 36 -12.24 19.29 3.34
C ARG A 36 -11.29 19.17 4.52
N GLU A 37 -9.99 19.21 4.24
CA GLU A 37 -8.90 19.19 5.20
C GLU A 37 -9.02 20.39 6.14
N ARG A 38 -9.19 21.60 5.59
CA ARG A 38 -9.40 22.82 6.40
C ARG A 38 -10.64 22.76 7.27
N HIS A 39 -11.74 22.19 6.79
CA HIS A 39 -12.93 21.99 7.62
C HIS A 39 -12.65 21.04 8.80
N ALA A 40 -11.94 19.92 8.59
CA ALA A 40 -11.59 19.00 9.66
C ALA A 40 -10.68 19.64 10.72
N PHE A 41 -9.59 20.27 10.29
CA PHE A 41 -8.65 20.94 11.21
C PHE A 41 -9.24 22.19 11.88
N SER A 42 -10.30 22.78 11.32
CA SER A 42 -11.00 23.90 11.96
C SER A 42 -11.56 23.51 13.33
N HIS A 43 -11.85 22.22 13.59
CA HIS A 43 -12.42 21.75 14.85
C HIS A 43 -11.40 21.55 15.97
N LEU A 44 -10.10 21.78 15.74
CA LEU A 44 -9.04 21.66 16.75
C LEU A 44 -9.27 22.55 17.98
N TRP A 45 -10.08 23.61 17.87
CA TRP A 45 -10.46 24.44 19.01
C TRP A 45 -11.21 23.66 20.11
N ASN A 46 -11.86 22.52 19.79
CA ASN A 46 -12.48 21.62 20.78
C ASN A 46 -11.44 21.02 21.73
N LEU A 47 -10.19 20.94 21.30
CA LEU A 47 -9.04 20.55 22.10
C LEU A 47 -8.35 21.77 22.74
N GLY A 48 -8.84 22.99 22.54
CA GLY A 48 -8.10 24.20 22.88
C GLY A 48 -6.79 24.31 22.09
N THR A 49 -6.74 23.73 20.88
CA THR A 49 -5.55 23.71 20.02
C THR A 49 -5.74 24.59 18.79
N SER A 50 -4.71 25.33 18.41
CA SER A 50 -4.65 26.09 17.15
C SER A 50 -3.66 25.46 16.18
N LEU A 51 -3.90 25.62 14.87
CA LEU A 51 -2.96 25.24 13.80
C LEU A 51 -2.49 26.52 13.10
N CYS A 52 -1.18 26.76 13.06
CA CYS A 52 -0.59 27.98 12.52
C CYS A 52 0.75 27.73 11.82
N TRP A 53 1.15 28.62 10.90
CA TRP A 53 2.51 28.66 10.40
C TRP A 53 3.50 29.06 11.51
N ALA A 54 4.74 28.60 11.40
CA ALA A 54 5.84 29.01 12.27
C ALA A 54 6.39 30.39 11.86
N ASP A 55 6.69 31.22 12.86
CA ASP A 55 7.33 32.52 12.65
C ASP A 55 8.85 32.34 12.52
N VAL A 56 9.35 32.16 11.28
CA VAL A 56 10.77 31.91 11.01
C VAL A 56 11.45 33.22 10.54
N PRO A 57 12.47 33.75 11.25
CA PRO A 57 13.16 34.96 10.83
C PRO A 57 14.03 34.73 9.58
N VAL A 58 13.87 35.59 8.58
CA VAL A 58 14.44 35.48 7.21
C VAL A 58 15.98 35.65 7.14
N THR A 59 16.69 35.70 8.27
CA THR A 59 18.11 36.14 8.32
C THR A 59 19.14 35.09 8.76
N ASP A 60 18.78 33.83 8.99
CA ASP A 60 19.79 32.80 9.27
C ASP A 60 20.27 32.10 7.99
N PRO A 61 21.59 31.89 7.83
CA PRO A 61 22.16 31.19 6.68
C PRO A 61 21.71 29.72 6.71
N GLU A 62 21.24 29.22 5.56
CA GLU A 62 20.71 27.85 5.32
C GLU A 62 20.80 26.91 6.54
N PRO A 63 19.72 26.77 7.32
CA PRO A 63 19.73 25.88 8.46
C PRO A 63 19.78 24.43 7.93
N GLU A 64 20.58 23.58 8.58
CA GLU A 64 20.37 22.14 8.54
C GLU A 64 18.87 21.87 8.71
N ARG A 65 18.21 21.23 7.72
CA ARG A 65 16.74 21.05 7.69
C ARG A 65 16.25 20.51 9.04
N GLY A 66 15.66 21.37 9.87
CA GLY A 66 15.07 21.02 11.15
C GLY A 66 13.69 20.35 11.01
N ASN A 67 13.03 20.06 12.13
CA ASN A 67 11.67 19.50 12.13
C ASN A 67 10.68 20.46 11.46
N LEU A 68 9.98 19.98 10.41
CA LEU A 68 9.00 20.76 9.63
C LEU A 68 7.68 21.02 10.37
N GLY A 69 7.49 20.46 11.56
CA GLY A 69 6.37 20.81 12.43
C GLY A 69 6.59 20.35 13.87
N TRP A 70 5.95 21.03 14.82
CA TRP A 70 6.04 20.73 16.25
C TRP A 70 4.82 21.22 17.02
N ILE A 71 4.63 20.71 18.24
CA ILE A 71 3.61 21.17 19.19
C ILE A 71 4.27 22.15 20.16
N GLU A 72 3.77 23.37 20.20
CA GLU A 72 4.17 24.42 21.14
C GLU A 72 3.13 24.52 22.26
N ALA A 73 3.55 24.39 23.53
CA ALA A 73 2.67 24.66 24.66
C ALA A 73 2.58 26.17 24.91
N VAL A 74 1.41 26.75 24.71
CA VAL A 74 1.20 28.22 24.82
C VAL A 74 0.70 28.60 26.21
N ARG A 75 -0.26 27.84 26.76
CA ARG A 75 -0.75 28.02 28.15
C ARG A 75 -0.78 26.69 28.89
N THR A 76 -0.11 26.64 30.03
CA THR A 76 -0.08 25.47 30.93
C THR A 76 -1.09 25.54 32.07
N ASP A 77 -1.83 26.64 32.18
CA ASP A 77 -2.83 26.84 33.23
C ASP A 77 -4.17 26.12 32.90
N PRO A 78 -4.84 25.50 33.89
CA PRO A 78 -6.09 24.74 33.74
C PRO A 78 -7.34 25.57 33.38
N GLY A 79 -7.17 26.85 33.01
CA GLY A 79 -8.23 27.76 32.60
C GLY A 79 -8.39 27.90 31.07
N CYS A 80 -7.71 27.06 30.29
CA CYS A 80 -7.87 27.02 28.84
C CYS A 80 -9.26 26.43 28.50
N CYS A 81 -10.18 27.26 28.02
CA CYS A 81 -11.52 26.84 27.65
C CYS A 81 -11.60 26.65 26.12
N PRO A 82 -12.00 25.47 25.62
CA PRO A 82 -12.27 25.29 24.19
C PRO A 82 -13.41 26.24 23.79
N GLN A 83 -13.09 27.20 22.92
CA GLN A 83 -14.05 28.13 22.34
C GLN A 83 -13.77 28.28 20.84
N PRO A 84 -14.79 28.42 19.97
CA PRO A 84 -14.56 28.52 18.52
C PRO A 84 -13.59 29.65 18.14
N ALA A 85 -13.72 30.82 18.75
CA ALA A 85 -12.87 32.00 18.47
C ALA A 85 -11.47 31.94 19.10
N LEU A 86 -10.88 30.75 19.23
CA LEU A 86 -9.55 30.55 19.81
C LEU A 86 -8.46 31.15 18.91
N ARG A 87 -7.63 32.04 19.47
CA ARG A 87 -6.42 32.54 18.81
C ARG A 87 -5.21 31.73 19.26
N ALA A 88 -4.15 31.76 18.46
CA ALA A 88 -2.89 31.07 18.78
C ALA A 88 -2.30 31.48 20.14
N GLU A 89 -2.45 32.75 20.53
CA GLU A 89 -1.98 33.29 21.83
C GLU A 89 -2.83 32.82 23.02
N ASP A 90 -4.08 32.41 22.75
CA ASP A 90 -5.06 32.00 23.76
C ASP A 90 -5.21 30.47 23.86
N SER A 91 -4.55 29.72 22.98
CA SER A 91 -4.63 28.25 22.91
C SER A 91 -3.86 27.58 24.04
N CYS A 92 -4.23 26.34 24.37
CA CYS A 92 -3.44 25.52 25.29
C CYS A 92 -2.20 25.01 24.56
N TYR A 93 -2.39 24.59 23.31
CA TYR A 93 -1.36 24.09 22.41
C TYR A 93 -1.49 24.75 21.04
N CYS A 94 -0.35 25.01 20.40
CA CYS A 94 -0.27 25.44 19.03
C CYS A 94 0.50 24.40 18.21
N ILE A 95 -0.14 23.83 17.20
CA ILE A 95 0.54 23.02 16.19
C ILE A 95 1.17 24.01 15.20
N ARG A 96 2.49 24.00 15.13
CA ARG A 96 3.29 24.84 14.23
C ARG A 96 3.75 24.02 13.04
N ILE A 97 3.55 24.53 11.84
CA ILE A 97 4.10 23.96 10.60
C ILE A 97 5.10 24.96 10.01
N HIS A 98 6.27 24.49 9.60
CA HIS A 98 7.30 25.30 8.96
C HIS A 98 6.85 25.72 7.55
N PRO A 99 7.04 26.98 7.11
CA PRO A 99 6.60 27.44 5.79
C PRO A 99 7.18 26.68 4.59
N ASP A 100 8.33 26.04 4.77
CA ASP A 100 8.99 25.22 3.74
C ASP A 100 8.32 23.85 3.50
N ALA A 101 7.26 23.50 4.24
CA ALA A 101 6.53 22.25 4.05
C ALA A 101 5.66 22.29 2.77
N ASP A 102 5.79 21.27 1.92
CA ASP A 102 4.97 21.14 0.70
C ASP A 102 3.51 20.82 1.03
N GLY A 103 2.56 21.16 0.15
CA GLY A 103 1.11 21.08 0.44
C GLY A 103 0.63 19.71 0.95
N VAL A 104 1.16 18.62 0.38
CA VAL A 104 0.87 17.24 0.78
C VAL A 104 1.43 16.93 2.18
N GLU A 105 2.56 17.53 2.53
CA GLU A 105 3.22 17.37 3.82
C GLU A 105 2.49 18.12 4.94
N VAL A 106 1.87 19.27 4.64
CA VAL A 106 1.11 20.05 5.64
C VAL A 106 -0.05 19.24 6.21
N VAL A 107 -0.80 18.50 5.39
CA VAL A 107 -1.91 17.66 5.85
C VAL A 107 -1.38 16.49 6.69
N GLY A 108 -0.33 15.81 6.22
CA GLY A 108 0.31 14.71 6.95
C GLY A 108 0.86 15.14 8.31
N LEU A 109 1.54 16.29 8.38
CA LEU A 109 2.05 16.88 9.62
C LEU A 109 0.92 17.29 10.57
N GLY A 110 -0.16 17.88 10.04
CA GLY A 110 -1.34 18.21 10.83
C GLY A 110 -1.98 16.97 11.47
N LEU A 111 -2.11 15.88 10.70
CA LEU A 111 -2.62 14.60 11.20
C LEU A 111 -1.70 14.02 12.29
N ALA A 112 -0.40 13.96 12.03
CA ALA A 112 0.61 13.42 12.94
C ALA A 112 0.63 14.15 14.29
N LEU A 113 0.70 15.48 14.27
CA LEU A 113 0.79 16.28 15.49
C LEU A 113 -0.53 16.27 16.27
N THR A 114 -1.67 16.15 15.59
CA THR A 114 -2.97 15.95 16.25
C THR A 114 -3.05 14.57 16.91
N ALA A 115 -2.63 13.51 16.21
CA ALA A 115 -2.58 12.16 16.76
C ALA A 115 -1.65 12.06 17.98
N GLN A 116 -0.48 12.71 17.91
CA GLN A 116 0.47 12.78 19.02
C GLN A 116 -0.16 13.43 20.28
N LEU A 117 -0.86 14.56 20.11
CA LEU A 117 -1.59 15.21 21.20
C LEU A 117 -2.65 14.29 21.81
N LEU A 118 -3.48 13.65 20.99
CA LEU A 118 -4.57 12.79 21.45
C LEU A 118 -4.06 11.51 22.13
N LEU A 119 -2.98 10.93 21.64
CA LEU A 119 -2.34 9.77 22.26
C LEU A 119 -1.73 10.13 23.62
N ALA A 120 -1.05 11.28 23.72
CA ALA A 120 -0.52 11.80 24.99
C ALA A 120 -1.63 12.04 26.02
N TRP A 121 -2.76 12.60 25.57
CA TRP A 121 -3.93 12.83 26.41
C TRP A 121 -4.61 11.55 26.86
N THR A 122 -4.79 10.59 25.95
CA THR A 122 -5.35 9.27 26.24
C THR A 122 -4.50 8.54 27.29
N GLN A 123 -3.17 8.58 27.14
CA GLN A 123 -2.23 8.03 28.12
C GLN A 123 -2.33 8.72 29.47
N GLY A 124 -2.36 10.06 29.49
CA GLY A 124 -2.53 10.86 30.72
C GLY A 124 -3.83 10.55 31.46
N ARG A 125 -4.94 10.45 30.72
CA ARG A 125 -6.27 10.07 31.22
C ARG A 125 -6.26 8.69 31.87
N ARG A 126 -5.70 7.68 31.18
CA ARG A 126 -5.56 6.31 31.70
C ARG A 126 -4.68 6.23 32.95
N ALA A 127 -3.67 7.08 33.04
CA ALA A 127 -2.80 7.19 34.21
C ALA A 127 -3.41 8.00 35.38
N GLY A 128 -4.65 8.50 35.25
CA GLY A 128 -5.31 9.32 36.28
C GLY A 128 -4.66 10.69 36.50
N LYS A 129 -3.81 11.15 35.58
CA LYS A 129 -3.18 12.48 35.64
C LYS A 129 -4.10 13.51 35.00
N LYS A 130 -4.21 14.69 35.62
CA LYS A 130 -4.90 15.83 34.98
C LYS A 130 -4.11 16.31 33.78
N LEU A 131 -4.83 16.64 32.71
CA LEU A 131 -4.38 17.07 31.38
C LEU A 131 -3.54 18.36 31.41
N CYS A 132 -2.33 18.31 31.97
CA CYS A 132 -1.34 19.40 31.89
C CYS A 132 0.06 18.77 31.97
N GLY A 133 0.52 18.15 30.88
CA GLY A 133 1.91 17.73 30.71
C GLY A 133 2.40 18.22 29.35
N ASN A 134 3.66 18.65 29.27
CA ASN A 134 4.26 19.42 28.17
C ASN A 134 4.39 18.67 26.83
N GLY A 135 3.49 17.75 26.47
CA GLY A 135 3.73 16.87 25.32
C GLY A 135 4.86 15.85 25.55
N ASP A 136 5.50 15.85 26.73
CA ASP A 136 6.55 14.91 27.16
C ASP A 136 6.05 13.46 27.38
N ALA A 137 4.83 13.13 26.95
CA ALA A 137 4.39 11.74 26.94
C ALA A 137 5.24 11.01 25.90
N GLN A 138 5.96 9.97 26.33
CA GLN A 138 6.59 9.01 25.42
C GLN A 138 5.47 8.23 24.71
N VAL A 139 4.92 8.84 23.66
CA VAL A 139 4.04 8.19 22.69
C VAL A 139 4.95 7.60 21.62
N SER A 140 4.70 6.35 21.25
CA SER A 140 5.50 5.72 20.21
C SER A 140 5.20 6.38 18.87
N ASP A 141 6.24 6.71 18.10
CA ASP A 141 6.08 7.22 16.72
C ASP A 141 5.22 6.28 15.88
N LEU A 142 5.36 4.96 16.09
CA LEU A 142 4.53 3.95 15.43
C LEU A 142 3.03 4.15 15.72
N GLU A 143 2.65 4.40 16.97
CA GLU A 143 1.24 4.63 17.34
C GLU A 143 0.72 5.93 16.73
N VAL A 144 1.52 7.00 16.73
CA VAL A 144 1.18 8.27 16.08
C VAL A 144 0.88 8.04 14.59
N GLY A 145 1.72 7.27 13.92
CA GLY A 145 1.53 7.02 12.50
C GLY A 145 0.38 6.07 12.17
N ILE A 146 0.07 5.08 13.02
CA ILE A 146 -1.12 4.24 12.85
C ILE A 146 -2.39 5.08 12.96
N VAL A 147 -2.52 5.90 14.01
CA VAL A 147 -3.70 6.76 14.22
C VAL A 147 -3.87 7.73 13.05
N SER A 148 -2.79 8.40 12.65
CA SER A 148 -2.80 9.40 11.57
C SER A 148 -3.23 8.80 10.23
N TRP A 149 -2.72 7.61 9.92
CA TRP A 149 -3.05 6.91 8.68
C TRP A 149 -4.50 6.44 8.64
N VAL A 150 -5.00 5.80 9.72
CA VAL A 150 -6.38 5.30 9.76
C VAL A 150 -7.37 6.44 9.59
N VAL A 151 -7.14 7.55 10.29
CA VAL A 151 -8.01 8.74 10.22
C VAL A 151 -7.90 9.41 8.85
N GLY A 152 -6.67 9.62 8.34
CA GLY A 152 -6.44 10.20 7.02
C GLY A 152 -7.14 9.43 5.91
N ARG A 153 -7.05 8.09 5.93
CA ARG A 153 -7.71 7.20 4.97
C ARG A 153 -9.24 7.28 5.08
N ARG A 154 -9.81 7.29 6.28
CA ARG A 154 -11.28 7.35 6.48
C ARG A 154 -11.92 8.69 6.11
N PHE A 155 -11.16 9.78 6.16
CA PHE A 155 -11.61 11.09 5.67
C PHE A 155 -11.25 11.32 4.19
N GLY A 156 -10.46 10.45 3.57
CA GLY A 156 -10.02 10.56 2.18
C GLY A 156 -9.07 11.74 1.97
N PHE A 157 -8.21 12.02 2.95
CA PHE A 157 -7.16 13.05 2.86
C PHE A 157 -5.90 12.57 2.13
N GLY A 158 -5.83 11.28 1.79
CA GLY A 158 -4.68 10.63 1.14
C GLY A 158 -4.01 9.61 2.05
N ASP A 159 -3.15 8.77 1.47
CA ASP A 159 -2.35 7.77 2.21
C ASP A 159 -1.14 8.45 2.86
N HIS A 160 -1.42 9.32 3.84
CA HIS A 160 -0.40 10.04 4.58
C HIS A 160 0.04 9.20 5.78
N HIS A 161 1.24 8.64 5.68
CA HIS A 161 1.88 7.97 6.79
C HIS A 161 2.66 9.02 7.59
N ALA A 162 2.40 9.13 8.90
CA ALA A 162 3.10 10.12 9.73
C ALA A 162 4.61 9.85 9.82
N ASN A 163 5.02 8.60 9.65
CA ASN A 163 6.42 8.18 9.66
C ASN A 163 6.61 6.82 8.98
N VAL A 164 7.88 6.50 8.73
CA VAL A 164 8.33 5.28 8.07
C VAL A 164 7.98 4.01 8.85
N ASP A 165 7.93 4.07 10.18
CA ASP A 165 7.65 2.88 11.01
C ASP A 165 6.17 2.48 10.95
N ALA A 166 5.25 3.43 10.99
CA ALA A 166 3.83 3.18 10.78
C ALA A 166 3.51 2.76 9.35
N PHE A 167 4.18 3.36 8.37
CA PHE A 167 4.12 2.89 6.99
C PHE A 167 4.52 1.40 6.89
N ARG A 168 5.67 1.03 7.46
CA ARG A 168 6.15 -0.36 7.48
C ARG A 168 5.20 -1.30 8.21
N PHE A 169 4.61 -0.85 9.31
CA PHE A 169 3.75 -1.69 10.12
C PHE A 169 2.36 -1.91 9.50
N ILE A 170 1.74 -0.86 8.95
CA ILE A 170 0.37 -0.91 8.41
C ILE A 170 0.33 -1.65 7.07
N GLU A 171 1.33 -1.42 6.21
CA GLU A 171 1.44 -2.12 4.93
C GLU A 171 2.05 -3.53 5.09
N ASN A 172 2.13 -4.07 6.33
CA ASN A 172 2.67 -5.40 6.65
C ASN A 172 4.11 -5.65 6.20
N LEU A 173 4.92 -4.59 6.14
CA LEU A 173 6.34 -4.64 5.80
C LEU A 173 7.23 -4.85 7.04
N SER A 174 6.65 -4.96 8.23
CA SER A 174 7.34 -5.44 9.43
C SER A 174 7.00 -6.90 9.69
N ASP A 175 7.97 -7.80 9.51
CA ASP A 175 7.83 -9.25 9.74
C ASP A 175 7.60 -9.64 11.22
N PHE A 176 7.37 -8.67 12.10
CA PHE A 176 7.23 -8.86 13.54
C PHE A 176 5.78 -8.60 13.98
N PRO A 177 5.28 -9.30 15.03
CA PRO A 177 4.09 -8.83 15.73
C PRO A 177 4.31 -7.39 16.18
N ALA A 178 3.22 -6.61 16.33
CA ALA A 178 3.29 -5.25 16.87
C ALA A 178 4.26 -5.22 18.07
N PRO A 179 5.26 -4.30 18.09
CA PRO A 179 6.19 -4.22 19.20
C PRO A 179 5.45 -4.26 20.53
N GLN A 180 5.97 -4.95 21.55
CA GLN A 180 5.28 -5.13 22.83
C GLN A 180 4.88 -3.81 23.52
N GLU A 181 5.48 -2.71 23.08
CA GLU A 181 5.27 -1.35 23.55
C GLU A 181 4.05 -0.66 22.92
N VAL A 182 3.41 -1.26 21.90
CA VAL A 182 2.21 -0.75 21.22
C VAL A 182 0.95 -1.05 22.03
N ASP A 183 0.26 0.00 22.50
CA ASP A 183 -1.03 -0.11 23.20
C ASP A 183 -2.18 0.06 22.20
N TRP A 184 -2.68 -1.06 21.69
CA TRP A 184 -3.83 -1.09 20.78
C TRP A 184 -5.09 -0.46 21.34
N GLY A 185 -5.31 -0.58 22.65
CA GLY A 185 -6.45 0.08 23.29
C GLY A 185 -6.33 1.59 23.17
N ARG A 186 -5.11 2.15 23.31
CA ARG A 186 -4.84 3.58 23.20
C ARG A 186 -4.98 4.05 21.75
N ILE A 187 -4.51 3.27 20.78
CA ILE A 187 -4.66 3.56 19.35
C ILE A 187 -6.13 3.65 18.96
N VAL A 188 -6.93 2.63 19.30
CA VAL A 188 -8.36 2.59 18.94
C VAL A 188 -9.12 3.76 19.56
N GLU A 189 -8.82 4.10 20.81
CA GLU A 189 -9.42 5.24 21.48
C GLU A 189 -9.03 6.56 20.81
N ALA A 190 -7.75 6.75 20.48
CA ALA A 190 -7.27 7.96 19.80
C ALA A 190 -7.87 8.11 18.39
N ILE A 191 -8.02 7.01 17.63
CA ILE A 191 -8.69 7.03 16.32
C ILE A 191 -10.11 7.54 16.46
N VAL A 192 -10.91 6.97 17.36
CA VAL A 192 -12.31 7.38 17.53
C VAL A 192 -12.40 8.85 17.93
N VAL A 193 -11.61 9.29 18.89
CA VAL A 193 -11.62 10.69 19.35
C VAL A 193 -11.19 11.65 18.24
N MET A 194 -10.18 11.27 17.44
CA MET A 194 -9.71 12.10 16.33
C MET A 194 -10.74 12.17 15.19
N GLU A 195 -11.46 11.07 14.93
CA GLU A 195 -12.54 11.05 13.97
C GLU A 195 -13.72 11.92 14.39
N ASP A 196 -14.18 11.78 15.64
CA ASP A 196 -15.30 12.56 16.17
C ASP A 196 -14.97 14.05 16.14
N LEU A 197 -13.72 14.39 16.50
CA LEU A 197 -13.17 15.74 16.40
C LEU A 197 -13.26 16.30 14.98
N PHE A 198 -12.76 15.57 13.98
CA PHE A 198 -12.75 16.03 12.58
C PHE A 198 -14.12 16.00 11.91
N SER A 199 -15.02 15.14 12.38
CA SER A 199 -16.42 15.15 11.98
C SER A 199 -17.20 16.33 12.58
N GLY A 200 -16.71 16.93 13.67
CA GLY A 200 -17.39 18.01 14.38
C GLY A 200 -18.52 17.52 15.30
N GLU A 201 -18.49 16.25 15.72
CA GLU A 201 -19.48 15.66 16.63
C GLU A 201 -19.09 15.94 18.10
N GLY A 202 -19.99 16.57 18.85
CA GLY A 202 -19.77 16.97 20.25
C GLY A 202 -20.06 15.85 21.25
N GLU A 203 -19.04 15.53 22.05
CA GLU A 203 -18.92 14.49 23.10
C GLU A 203 -18.92 13.00 22.63
N PRO A 204 -17.76 12.32 22.66
CA PRO A 204 -17.62 10.93 22.21
C PRO A 204 -18.23 9.95 23.21
N VAL A 205 -19.15 9.08 22.74
CA VAL A 205 -19.66 7.93 23.51
C VAL A 205 -19.25 6.64 22.80
N LEU A 206 -18.35 5.88 23.43
CA LEU A 206 -17.79 4.64 22.90
C LEU A 206 -18.74 3.45 23.08
N GLN A 207 -19.02 2.70 22.01
CA GLN A 207 -19.53 1.32 22.06
C GLN A 207 -18.45 0.33 21.59
N MET A 208 -18.31 -0.81 22.30
CA MET A 208 -17.32 -1.84 22.01
C MET A 208 -17.75 -2.78 20.86
N PRO A 209 -16.82 -3.26 20.02
CA PRO A 209 -17.11 -4.27 19.02
C PRO A 209 -17.28 -5.68 19.65
N PRO A 210 -18.04 -6.58 19.02
CA PRO A 210 -18.20 -7.96 19.48
C PRO A 210 -16.97 -8.82 19.16
N PRO A 211 -16.79 -9.99 19.82
CA PRO A 211 -15.60 -10.82 19.69
C PRO A 211 -15.57 -11.61 18.36
N ALA A 212 -14.36 -11.91 17.91
CA ALA A 212 -14.04 -12.65 16.69
C ALA A 212 -14.45 -14.13 16.74
N VAL A 213 -14.64 -14.73 15.56
CA VAL A 213 -14.96 -16.15 15.35
C VAL A 213 -13.79 -16.86 14.67
N ASP A 214 -13.53 -18.11 15.10
CA ASP A 214 -12.40 -18.97 14.72
C ASP A 214 -12.44 -19.45 13.24
N ALA A 215 -11.84 -18.68 12.34
CA ALA A 215 -10.96 -19.19 11.28
C ALA A 215 -9.54 -18.67 11.61
N GLU A 216 -8.43 -19.09 10.99
CA GLU A 216 -7.19 -18.29 11.12
C GLU A 216 -7.42 -16.97 10.36
N PRO A 217 -7.86 -15.89 11.03
CA PRO A 217 -8.51 -14.78 10.33
C PRO A 217 -7.51 -14.00 9.47
N GLY A 218 -6.21 -14.16 9.77
CA GLY A 218 -5.12 -13.40 9.16
C GLY A 218 -4.93 -13.67 7.67
N LEU A 219 -4.98 -14.91 7.20
CA LEU A 219 -4.61 -15.20 5.79
C LEU A 219 -5.64 -14.68 4.80
N VAL A 220 -6.91 -14.56 5.21
CA VAL A 220 -7.97 -14.00 4.36
C VAL A 220 -8.00 -12.49 4.45
N LEU A 221 -7.74 -11.91 5.63
CA LEU A 221 -7.69 -10.46 5.83
C LEU A 221 -6.42 -9.82 5.28
N ASP A 222 -5.29 -10.54 5.33
CA ASP A 222 -3.96 -10.06 4.97
C ASP A 222 -3.05 -11.21 4.48
N PRO A 223 -3.22 -11.67 3.22
CA PRO A 223 -2.34 -12.67 2.65
C PRO A 223 -0.87 -12.22 2.55
N PHE A 224 -0.64 -10.93 2.29
CA PHE A 224 0.72 -10.39 2.09
C PHE A 224 1.54 -10.47 3.38
N GLY A 225 1.01 -9.97 4.49
CA GLY A 225 1.70 -9.98 5.77
C GLY A 225 1.82 -11.36 6.38
N VAL A 226 0.78 -12.21 6.29
CA VAL A 226 0.87 -13.58 6.81
C VAL A 226 1.92 -14.40 6.07
N VAL A 227 1.86 -14.44 4.74
CA VAL A 227 2.81 -15.21 3.94
C VAL A 227 4.22 -14.64 4.05
N GLY A 228 4.37 -13.31 4.02
CA GLY A 228 5.65 -12.65 4.20
C GLY A 228 6.33 -13.03 5.52
N ARG A 229 5.59 -12.98 6.63
CA ARG A 229 6.08 -13.40 7.95
C ARG A 229 6.47 -14.86 7.99
N GLU A 230 5.64 -15.76 7.47
CA GLU A 230 5.93 -17.19 7.50
C GLU A 230 7.16 -17.55 6.63
N LEU A 231 7.32 -16.93 5.45
CA LEU A 231 8.52 -17.07 4.62
C LEU A 231 9.78 -16.54 5.35
N ALA A 232 9.68 -15.38 6.01
CA ALA A 232 10.79 -14.82 6.78
C ALA A 232 11.22 -15.75 7.93
N MET A 233 10.27 -16.41 8.60
CA MET A 233 10.57 -17.40 9.65
C MET A 233 11.23 -18.67 9.10
N LEU A 234 10.81 -19.12 7.91
CA LEU A 234 11.38 -20.32 7.26
C LEU A 234 12.76 -20.10 6.66
N LYS A 235 13.23 -18.86 6.49
CA LYS A 235 14.57 -18.57 5.95
C LYS A 235 15.70 -19.28 6.71
N ALA A 236 15.53 -19.48 8.01
CA ALA A 236 16.50 -20.19 8.86
C ALA A 236 16.40 -21.73 8.76
N ASP A 237 15.33 -22.25 8.15
CA ASP A 237 15.02 -23.68 8.03
C ASP A 237 15.56 -24.28 6.73
N THR A 238 15.79 -25.59 6.65
CA THR A 238 16.27 -26.28 5.44
C THR A 238 15.26 -26.20 4.29
N ASP A 239 14.00 -25.93 4.59
CA ASP A 239 12.90 -25.95 3.63
C ASP A 239 12.50 -24.55 3.13
N GLY A 240 13.09 -23.48 3.70
CA GLY A 240 12.76 -22.08 3.35
C GLY A 240 12.94 -21.73 1.87
N GLU A 241 14.08 -22.10 1.29
CA GLU A 241 14.34 -21.89 -0.15
C GLU A 241 13.30 -22.58 -1.05
N THR A 242 12.82 -23.77 -0.66
CA THR A 242 11.74 -24.45 -1.38
C THR A 242 10.42 -23.72 -1.25
N ALA A 243 10.11 -23.16 -0.07
CA ALA A 243 8.91 -22.36 0.15
C ALA A 243 8.93 -21.08 -0.68
N GLU A 244 10.05 -20.35 -0.69
CA GLU A 244 10.23 -19.12 -1.44
C GLU A 244 10.10 -19.35 -2.96
N ARG A 245 10.76 -20.39 -3.49
CA ARG A 245 10.60 -20.78 -4.91
C ARG A 245 9.17 -21.16 -5.26
N TRP A 246 8.54 -22.01 -4.44
CA TRP A 246 7.17 -22.42 -4.65
C TRP A 246 6.21 -21.22 -4.72
N MET A 247 6.33 -20.29 -3.76
CA MET A 247 5.47 -19.12 -3.72
C MET A 247 5.73 -18.18 -4.91
N LEU A 248 6.99 -17.98 -5.29
CA LEU A 248 7.35 -17.20 -6.47
C LEU A 248 6.74 -17.81 -7.75
N ASP A 249 6.94 -19.10 -7.98
CA ASP A 249 6.45 -19.81 -9.16
C ASP A 249 4.92 -19.86 -9.21
N PHE A 250 4.28 -20.16 -8.09
CA PHE A 250 2.82 -20.25 -8.01
C PHE A 250 2.16 -18.89 -8.27
N VAL A 251 2.60 -17.84 -7.59
CA VAL A 251 2.02 -16.49 -7.77
C VAL A 251 2.27 -15.98 -9.19
N SER A 252 3.48 -16.18 -9.72
CA SER A 252 3.85 -15.72 -11.06
C SER A 252 3.09 -16.44 -12.17
N SER A 253 2.77 -17.72 -11.97
CA SER A 253 2.17 -18.57 -13.00
C SER A 253 0.64 -18.63 -12.96
N ASN A 254 0.00 -17.98 -11.99
CA ASN A 254 -1.46 -17.94 -11.83
C ASN A 254 -2.03 -16.51 -11.97
N PRO A 255 -1.92 -15.87 -13.15
CA PRO A 255 -2.40 -14.51 -13.35
C PRO A 255 -3.92 -14.38 -13.21
N ARG A 256 -4.69 -15.45 -13.44
CA ARG A 256 -6.17 -15.42 -13.32
C ARG A 256 -6.68 -14.95 -11.95
N PHE A 257 -5.87 -15.07 -10.90
CA PHE A 257 -6.18 -14.62 -9.56
C PHE A 257 -5.43 -13.32 -9.26
N PRO A 258 -6.03 -12.35 -8.54
CA PRO A 258 -5.28 -11.26 -7.93
C PRO A 258 -4.13 -11.80 -7.08
N VAL A 259 -3.03 -11.04 -6.94
CA VAL A 259 -1.83 -11.50 -6.20
C VAL A 259 -2.18 -11.96 -4.78
N ALA A 260 -3.03 -11.21 -4.07
CA ALA A 260 -3.50 -11.56 -2.72
C ALA A 260 -4.16 -12.95 -2.66
N THR A 261 -5.05 -13.23 -3.62
CA THR A 261 -5.72 -14.54 -3.75
C THR A 261 -4.73 -15.63 -4.13
N ALA A 262 -3.82 -15.36 -5.08
CA ALA A 262 -2.79 -16.32 -5.48
C ALA A 262 -1.85 -16.68 -4.32
N LEU A 263 -1.48 -15.71 -3.48
CA LEU A 263 -0.70 -15.93 -2.27
C LEU A 263 -1.40 -16.84 -1.28
N ALA A 264 -2.66 -16.53 -0.94
CA ALA A 264 -3.44 -17.32 0.00
C ALA A 264 -3.59 -18.78 -0.46
N LEU A 265 -3.90 -18.99 -1.75
CA LEU A 265 -4.05 -20.32 -2.34
C LEU A 265 -2.72 -21.08 -2.40
N GLY A 266 -1.66 -20.44 -2.92
CA GLY A 266 -0.34 -21.04 -3.04
C GLY A 266 0.23 -21.46 -1.69
N TRP A 267 0.02 -20.63 -0.66
CA TRP A 267 0.50 -20.92 0.69
C TRP A 267 -0.25 -22.09 1.34
N GLN A 268 -1.58 -22.14 1.23
CA GLN A 268 -2.35 -23.27 1.73
C GLN A 268 -1.97 -24.58 1.06
N LEU A 269 -1.71 -24.55 -0.25
CA LEU A 269 -1.22 -25.71 -1.00
C LEU A 269 0.18 -26.14 -0.55
N TYR A 270 1.08 -25.18 -0.30
CA TYR A 270 2.38 -25.47 0.29
C TYR A 270 2.26 -26.13 1.66
N ARG A 271 1.45 -25.57 2.58
CA ARG A 271 1.25 -26.16 3.92
C ARG A 271 0.62 -27.55 3.85
N ARG A 272 -0.24 -27.79 2.85
CA ARG A 272 -0.91 -29.08 2.64
C ARG A 272 0.03 -30.16 2.10
N TRP A 273 0.91 -29.81 1.17
CA TRP A 273 1.76 -30.78 0.47
C TRP A 273 3.19 -30.88 1.00
N GLY A 274 3.67 -29.82 1.65
CA GLY A 274 5.02 -29.70 2.17
C GLY A 274 6.10 -29.56 1.09
N SER A 275 7.34 -29.40 1.56
CA SER A 275 8.54 -29.21 0.75
C SER A 275 8.84 -30.37 -0.22
N VAL A 276 8.42 -31.60 0.11
CA VAL A 276 8.66 -32.79 -0.73
C VAL A 276 7.98 -32.70 -2.09
N ILE A 277 6.77 -32.15 -2.15
CA ILE A 277 6.00 -32.01 -3.39
C ILE A 277 6.31 -30.65 -4.05
N ALA A 278 6.40 -29.59 -3.24
CA ALA A 278 6.66 -28.25 -3.73
C ALA A 278 8.09 -28.08 -4.30
N GLY A 279 9.07 -28.82 -3.78
CA GLY A 279 10.47 -28.79 -4.23
C GLY A 279 10.84 -29.85 -5.28
N ASP A 280 9.87 -30.60 -5.81
CA ASP A 280 10.12 -31.58 -6.87
C ASP A 280 10.35 -30.85 -8.20
N GLU A 281 11.61 -30.80 -8.66
CA GLU A 281 12.01 -30.14 -9.92
C GLU A 281 11.24 -30.66 -11.14
N SER A 282 10.83 -31.95 -11.12
CA SER A 282 10.03 -32.54 -12.21
C SER A 282 8.63 -31.94 -12.31
N ARG A 283 8.22 -31.17 -11.30
CA ARG A 283 6.92 -30.49 -11.18
C ARG A 283 7.05 -28.97 -11.13
N SER A 284 8.21 -28.40 -11.44
CA SER A 284 8.43 -26.95 -11.49
C SER A 284 7.42 -26.21 -12.39
N ALA A 285 7.07 -26.78 -13.55
CA ALA A 285 6.05 -26.23 -14.43
C ALA A 285 4.60 -26.46 -13.95
N TRP A 286 4.39 -27.23 -12.88
CA TRP A 286 3.06 -27.65 -12.44
C TRP A 286 2.28 -26.53 -11.75
N ALA A 287 2.95 -25.62 -11.04
CA ALA A 287 2.32 -24.57 -10.25
C ALA A 287 1.31 -23.71 -11.04
N GLY A 288 1.62 -23.41 -12.32
CA GLY A 288 0.75 -22.67 -13.24
C GLY A 288 -0.27 -23.51 -14.01
N THR A 289 -0.36 -24.81 -13.77
CA THR A 289 -1.26 -25.73 -14.50
C THR A 289 -2.31 -26.38 -13.59
N MET A 290 -2.31 -26.04 -12.31
CA MET A 290 -3.31 -26.50 -11.35
C MET A 290 -4.69 -25.91 -11.67
N ASP A 291 -5.69 -26.77 -11.84
CA ASP A 291 -7.07 -26.34 -12.04
C ASP A 291 -7.73 -26.10 -10.68
N ILE A 292 -7.65 -24.85 -10.23
CA ILE A 292 -8.24 -24.33 -9.00
C ILE A 292 -9.36 -23.40 -9.40
N ARG A 293 -10.56 -23.61 -8.87
CA ARG A 293 -11.75 -22.79 -9.17
C ARG A 293 -12.59 -22.60 -7.91
N SER A 294 -13.39 -21.53 -7.88
CA SER A 294 -14.30 -21.32 -6.76
C SER A 294 -15.35 -22.43 -6.71
N VAL A 295 -15.95 -22.64 -5.54
CA VAL A 295 -17.08 -23.58 -5.39
C VAL A 295 -18.23 -23.19 -6.33
N GLU A 296 -18.49 -21.89 -6.52
CA GLU A 296 -19.52 -21.45 -7.48
C GLU A 296 -19.12 -21.79 -8.93
N GLU A 297 -17.87 -21.55 -9.33
CA GLU A 297 -17.39 -21.86 -10.68
C GLU A 297 -17.49 -23.36 -10.99
N TRP A 298 -17.13 -24.21 -10.03
CA TRP A 298 -17.32 -25.67 -10.15
C TRP A 298 -18.79 -26.06 -10.28
N SER A 299 -19.66 -25.42 -9.49
CA SER A 299 -21.10 -25.68 -9.52
C SER A 299 -21.74 -25.39 -10.87
N VAL A 300 -21.37 -24.28 -11.51
CA VAL A 300 -21.84 -23.90 -12.86
C VAL A 300 -21.41 -24.94 -13.89
N ARG A 301 -20.22 -25.53 -13.72
CA ARG A 301 -19.67 -26.58 -14.59
C ARG A 301 -20.26 -27.97 -14.31
N GLY A 302 -21.20 -28.09 -13.38
CA GLY A 302 -21.84 -29.36 -13.02
C GLY A 302 -21.06 -30.20 -12.02
N TRP A 303 -20.13 -29.60 -11.28
CA TRP A 303 -19.34 -30.25 -10.24
C TRP A 303 -19.76 -29.77 -8.85
N VAL A 304 -19.57 -30.59 -7.83
CA VAL A 304 -19.81 -30.22 -6.42
C VAL A 304 -18.63 -30.65 -5.56
N PRO A 305 -18.38 -30.00 -4.41
CA PRO A 305 -17.32 -30.42 -3.52
C PRO A 305 -17.47 -31.89 -3.10
N ASN A 306 -16.38 -32.66 -3.12
CA ASN A 306 -16.34 -33.95 -2.45
C ASN A 306 -16.59 -33.71 -0.94
N PRO A 307 -17.43 -34.50 -0.25
CA PRO A 307 -17.61 -34.40 1.20
C PRO A 307 -16.31 -34.50 2.03
N GLN A 308 -15.24 -35.06 1.45
CA GLN A 308 -13.91 -35.16 2.07
C GLN A 308 -12.92 -34.10 1.57
N ALA A 309 -13.34 -33.18 0.70
CA ALA A 309 -12.48 -32.13 0.16
C ALA A 309 -11.99 -31.19 1.27
N VAL A 310 -10.74 -30.74 1.13
CA VAL A 310 -10.19 -29.69 1.98
C VAL A 310 -10.25 -28.38 1.20
N LEU A 311 -11.24 -27.55 1.49
CA LEU A 311 -11.43 -26.28 0.81
C LEU A 311 -10.25 -25.34 1.07
N LEU A 312 -9.83 -24.64 0.03
CA LEU A 312 -8.91 -23.53 0.12
C LEU A 312 -9.73 -22.24 0.30
N VAL A 313 -9.25 -21.31 1.13
CA VAL A 313 -9.96 -20.04 1.39
C VAL A 313 -9.08 -18.86 1.01
N ALA A 314 -9.60 -17.94 0.21
CA ALA A 314 -8.85 -16.75 -0.19
C ALA A 314 -9.74 -15.51 -0.21
N PRO A 315 -9.16 -14.30 -0.10
CA PRO A 315 -9.94 -13.08 -0.21
C PRO A 315 -10.54 -12.95 -1.60
N GLY A 316 -11.82 -12.61 -1.64
CA GLY A 316 -12.51 -12.15 -2.83
C GLY A 316 -12.31 -10.67 -3.08
N THR A 317 -12.73 -10.22 -4.25
CA THR A 317 -12.55 -8.84 -4.74
C THR A 317 -13.26 -7.76 -3.91
N HIS A 318 -14.16 -8.14 -3.00
CA HIS A 318 -14.86 -7.19 -2.10
C HIS A 318 -14.66 -7.52 -0.61
N GLY A 319 -13.57 -8.22 -0.29
CA GLY A 319 -13.18 -8.52 1.10
C GLY A 319 -13.94 -9.67 1.76
N GLN A 320 -14.80 -10.38 1.01
CA GLN A 320 -15.42 -11.63 1.46
C GLN A 320 -14.51 -12.84 1.27
N ASP A 321 -14.69 -13.85 2.12
CA ASP A 321 -14.06 -15.15 1.96
C ASP A 321 -14.65 -15.89 0.75
N VAL A 322 -13.77 -16.36 -0.14
CA VAL A 322 -14.15 -17.20 -1.29
C VAL A 322 -13.50 -18.57 -1.14
N TYR A 323 -14.31 -19.61 -1.35
CA TYR A 323 -13.88 -21.00 -1.22
C TYR A 323 -13.48 -21.57 -2.58
N TYR A 324 -12.31 -22.20 -2.62
CA TYR A 324 -11.72 -22.79 -3.82
C TYR A 324 -11.46 -24.28 -3.64
N LEU A 325 -11.45 -24.99 -4.77
CA LEU A 325 -11.21 -26.42 -4.84
C LEU A 325 -10.29 -26.74 -6.01
N LEU A 326 -9.45 -27.74 -5.82
CA LEU A 326 -8.77 -28.43 -6.90
C LEU A 326 -9.75 -29.35 -7.64
N CYS A 327 -9.48 -29.59 -8.92
CA CYS A 327 -10.30 -30.47 -9.77
C CYS A 327 -10.46 -31.89 -9.21
N ASP A 328 -9.43 -32.46 -8.58
CA ASP A 328 -9.45 -33.79 -7.96
C ASP A 328 -10.30 -33.86 -6.68
N GLU A 329 -10.68 -32.71 -6.13
CA GLU A 329 -11.54 -32.58 -4.95
C GLU A 329 -13.00 -32.27 -5.30
N ALA A 330 -13.33 -32.21 -6.58
CA ALA A 330 -14.68 -31.99 -7.08
C ALA A 330 -15.28 -33.29 -7.66
N LEU A 331 -16.59 -33.49 -7.45
CA LEU A 331 -17.35 -34.63 -7.96
C LEU A 331 -18.35 -34.16 -9.03
N VAL A 332 -18.49 -34.93 -10.11
CA VAL A 332 -19.47 -34.64 -11.16
C VAL A 332 -20.90 -34.89 -10.63
N ALA A 333 -21.65 -33.82 -10.41
CA ALA A 333 -23.07 -33.86 -10.06
C ALA A 333 -23.98 -33.83 -11.30
N ASN A 334 -23.59 -33.08 -12.33
CA ASN A 334 -24.30 -32.96 -13.60
C ASN A 334 -23.37 -33.31 -14.77
N ARG A 335 -23.52 -34.52 -15.30
CA ARG A 335 -22.68 -35.06 -16.38
C ARG A 335 -22.77 -34.28 -17.68
N LEU A 336 -23.94 -33.72 -18.03
CA LEU A 336 -24.09 -32.97 -19.27
C LEU A 336 -23.34 -31.64 -19.19
N ALA A 337 -23.51 -30.92 -18.08
CA ALA A 337 -22.79 -29.67 -17.83
C ALA A 337 -21.27 -29.90 -17.75
N ALA A 338 -20.83 -30.98 -17.09
CA ALA A 338 -19.41 -31.32 -17.02
C ALA A 338 -18.81 -31.64 -18.39
N LEU A 339 -19.52 -32.40 -19.24
CA LEU A 339 -19.08 -32.70 -20.61
C LEU A 339 -19.01 -31.45 -21.50
N GLN A 340 -19.96 -30.52 -21.33
CA GLN A 340 -19.94 -29.23 -22.04
C GLN A 340 -18.75 -28.37 -21.58
N ALA A 341 -18.55 -28.25 -20.26
CA ALA A 341 -17.44 -27.49 -19.69
C ALA A 341 -16.06 -28.07 -20.04
N SER A 342 -15.94 -29.40 -20.21
CA SER A 342 -14.70 -30.03 -20.68
C SER A 342 -14.45 -29.85 -22.18
N ALA A 343 -15.48 -29.52 -22.97
CA ALA A 343 -15.38 -29.26 -24.40
C ALA A 343 -15.14 -27.78 -24.72
N GLU A 344 -15.38 -26.88 -23.76
CA GLU A 344 -15.01 -25.47 -23.86
C GLU A 344 -13.49 -25.32 -23.73
N GLU A 345 -12.86 -24.58 -24.66
CA GLU A 345 -11.48 -24.13 -24.47
C GLU A 345 -11.43 -23.29 -23.19
N GLU A 346 -10.41 -23.54 -22.35
CA GLU A 346 -10.24 -22.75 -21.12
C GLU A 346 -10.26 -21.26 -21.46
N PRO A 347 -11.08 -20.44 -20.78
CA PRO A 347 -11.05 -19.01 -21.01
C PRO A 347 -9.61 -18.55 -20.80
N PHE A 348 -9.10 -17.84 -21.80
CA PHE A 348 -7.76 -17.27 -21.85
C PHE A 348 -7.32 -16.82 -20.45
N ARG A 349 -6.10 -17.15 -20.05
CA ARG A 349 -5.41 -16.65 -18.85
C ARG A 349 -5.16 -15.12 -18.89
N ALA A 350 -5.91 -14.40 -19.73
CA ALA A 350 -5.82 -12.97 -19.89
C ALA A 350 -6.61 -12.30 -18.78
N LEU A 351 -5.87 -11.73 -17.84
CA LEU A 351 -6.39 -10.76 -16.90
C LEU A 351 -7.14 -9.63 -17.61
N PRO A 352 -8.22 -9.07 -17.03
CA PRO A 352 -8.90 -7.94 -17.65
C PRO A 352 -7.98 -6.72 -17.71
N PHE A 353 -7.95 -6.09 -18.88
CA PHE A 353 -7.25 -4.82 -19.14
C PHE A 353 -8.27 -3.70 -19.28
N ARG A 354 -7.98 -2.57 -18.63
CA ARG A 354 -8.71 -1.33 -18.87
C ARG A 354 -8.01 -0.57 -20.00
N PRO A 355 -8.77 -0.04 -20.98
CA PRO A 355 -8.19 0.84 -21.98
C PRO A 355 -7.66 2.12 -21.31
N ALA A 356 -6.59 2.66 -21.88
CA ALA A 356 -5.97 3.89 -21.44
C ALA A 356 -6.92 5.10 -21.59
N PRO A 357 -6.70 6.17 -20.81
CA PRO A 357 -7.43 7.42 -20.99
C PRO A 357 -7.30 7.96 -22.43
N GLN A 358 -8.34 8.63 -22.93
CA GLN A 358 -8.36 9.15 -24.31
C GLN A 358 -7.31 10.25 -24.54
N ASP A 359 -6.95 10.96 -23.48
CA ASP A 359 -5.93 12.00 -23.43
C ASP A 359 -4.50 11.46 -23.20
N ALA A 360 -4.33 10.16 -22.98
CA ALA A 360 -3.02 9.55 -22.83
C ALA A 360 -2.20 9.69 -24.12
N PRO A 361 -0.89 10.00 -24.03
CA PRO A 361 0.00 10.07 -25.19
C PRO A 361 -0.08 8.82 -26.07
N ALA A 362 0.04 8.99 -27.38
CA ALA A 362 -0.06 7.87 -28.32
C ALA A 362 1.12 6.89 -28.20
N LEU A 363 2.31 7.35 -27.78
CA LEU A 363 3.55 6.57 -27.65
C LEU A 363 4.02 5.95 -28.98
N ASP A 364 3.88 6.67 -30.10
CA ASP A 364 4.25 6.18 -31.45
C ASP A 364 5.75 5.87 -31.60
N GLU A 365 6.59 6.44 -30.74
CA GLU A 365 8.02 6.12 -30.67
C GLU A 365 8.31 4.66 -30.27
N PHE A 366 7.37 4.00 -29.59
CA PHE A 366 7.49 2.57 -29.22
C PHE A 366 7.00 1.62 -30.33
N ASP A 367 6.52 2.15 -31.46
CA ASP A 367 6.03 1.32 -32.57
C ASP A 367 7.15 0.46 -33.15
N GLY A 368 6.90 -0.84 -33.25
CA GLY A 368 7.89 -1.82 -33.72
C GLY A 368 8.82 -2.35 -32.63
N PHE A 369 8.79 -1.79 -31.41
CA PHE A 369 9.53 -2.30 -30.25
C PHE A 369 8.65 -3.08 -29.27
N VAL A 370 7.37 -2.72 -29.16
CA VAL A 370 6.38 -3.40 -28.30
C VAL A 370 5.14 -3.79 -29.09
N SER A 371 4.43 -4.82 -28.62
CA SER A 371 3.13 -5.21 -29.16
C SER A 371 2.04 -4.17 -28.89
N PRO A 372 0.93 -4.16 -29.65
CA PRO A 372 -0.19 -3.25 -29.39
C PRO A 372 -0.77 -3.37 -27.98
N ARG A 373 -0.74 -4.58 -27.40
CA ARG A 373 -1.19 -4.84 -26.03
C ARG A 373 -0.27 -4.16 -25.02
N GLU A 374 1.05 -4.34 -25.17
CA GLU A 374 2.05 -3.69 -24.31
C GLU A 374 2.01 -2.17 -24.44
N LYS A 375 1.85 -1.64 -25.66
CA LYS A 375 1.66 -0.20 -25.88
C LYS A 375 0.47 0.34 -25.10
N GLU A 376 -0.65 -0.38 -25.07
CA GLU A 376 -1.81 0.00 -24.27
C GLU A 376 -1.53 -0.03 -22.76
N MET A 377 -0.73 -1.01 -22.28
CA MET A 377 -0.27 -1.03 -20.89
C MET A 377 0.57 0.19 -20.54
N LEU A 378 1.50 0.58 -21.42
CA LEU A 378 2.32 1.78 -21.23
C LEU A 378 1.47 3.05 -21.19
N ARG A 379 0.43 3.12 -22.01
CA ARG A 379 -0.51 4.26 -21.99
C ARG A 379 -1.32 4.34 -20.69
N ASN A 380 -1.54 3.24 -19.98
CA ASN A 380 -2.21 3.26 -18.66
C ASN A 380 -1.40 4.00 -17.59
N LEU A 381 -0.06 4.11 -17.75
CA LEU A 381 0.80 4.88 -16.83
C LEU A 381 0.41 6.37 -16.77
N TRP A 382 -0.27 6.89 -17.80
CA TRP A 382 -0.81 8.25 -17.81
C TRP A 382 -1.79 8.53 -16.66
N ARG A 383 -2.45 7.50 -16.11
CA ARG A 383 -3.33 7.63 -14.94
C ARG A 383 -2.60 8.10 -13.68
N ARG A 384 -1.27 7.91 -13.63
CA ARG A 384 -0.38 8.41 -12.58
C ARG A 384 0.55 9.51 -13.10
N GLU A 385 0.20 10.11 -14.23
CA GLU A 385 0.97 11.15 -14.91
C GLU A 385 2.42 10.68 -15.20
N VAL A 386 2.61 9.40 -15.51
CA VAL A 386 3.91 8.85 -15.92
C VAL A 386 3.90 8.62 -17.44
N VAL A 387 4.95 9.07 -18.11
CA VAL A 387 5.13 8.93 -19.56
C VAL A 387 6.47 8.27 -19.85
N PRO A 388 6.51 7.05 -20.40
CA PRO A 388 7.76 6.47 -20.88
C PRO A 388 8.26 7.24 -22.09
N VAL A 389 9.57 7.51 -22.12
CA VAL A 389 10.23 8.26 -23.19
C VAL A 389 11.50 7.52 -23.60
N ILE A 390 11.69 7.28 -24.90
CA ILE A 390 12.93 6.68 -25.40
C ILE A 390 14.09 7.67 -25.19
N ALA A 391 15.12 7.24 -24.46
CA ALA A 391 16.33 8.01 -24.22
C ALA A 391 17.43 7.55 -25.20
N ASP A 392 17.99 8.50 -25.95
CA ASP A 392 19.16 8.25 -26.79
C ASP A 392 20.40 8.11 -25.88
N SER A 393 20.95 6.89 -25.78
CA SER A 393 22.02 6.54 -24.85
C SER A 393 23.37 7.25 -25.07
N GLU A 394 23.49 8.06 -26.13
CA GLU A 394 24.75 8.74 -26.50
C GLU A 394 24.82 10.21 -26.08
N ASP A 395 23.72 10.82 -25.62
CA ASP A 395 23.70 12.24 -25.26
C ASP A 395 23.68 12.45 -23.73
N ALA A 396 24.88 12.66 -23.16
CA ALA A 396 25.05 12.94 -21.73
C ALA A 396 24.31 14.19 -21.27
N ALA A 397 24.07 15.18 -22.15
CA ALA A 397 23.31 16.38 -21.81
C ALA A 397 21.81 16.07 -21.70
N ALA A 398 21.29 15.18 -22.55
CA ALA A 398 19.91 14.70 -22.45
C ALA A 398 19.69 13.85 -21.19
N ALA A 399 20.68 13.02 -20.81
CA ALA A 399 20.65 12.27 -19.55
C ALA A 399 20.66 13.18 -18.31
N GLU A 400 21.46 14.24 -18.31
CA GLU A 400 21.54 15.23 -17.22
C GLU A 400 20.26 16.10 -17.14
N GLU A 401 19.68 16.48 -18.29
CA GLU A 401 18.41 17.22 -18.35
C GLU A 401 17.20 16.37 -17.90
N LEU A 402 17.23 15.08 -18.23
CA LEU A 402 16.27 14.07 -17.79
C LEU A 402 16.40 13.77 -16.28
N GLU A 403 17.62 13.64 -15.74
CA GLU A 403 17.85 13.60 -14.30
C GLU A 403 17.35 14.87 -13.60
N ALA A 404 17.59 16.04 -14.18
CA ALA A 404 17.07 17.31 -13.69
C ALA A 404 15.54 17.41 -13.81
N ALA A 405 14.91 16.76 -14.80
CA ALA A 405 13.46 16.67 -14.92
C ALA A 405 12.85 15.69 -13.91
N LEU A 406 13.50 14.54 -13.66
CA LEU A 406 13.16 13.57 -12.62
C LEU A 406 13.20 14.20 -11.22
N ARG A 407 14.15 15.11 -10.96
CA ARG A 407 14.27 15.88 -9.71
C ARG A 407 13.22 17.00 -9.56
N ARG A 408 12.63 17.48 -10.66
CA ARG A 408 11.72 18.64 -10.65
C ARG A 408 10.32 18.35 -10.10
N GLY A 409 9.98 17.08 -9.83
CA GLY A 409 8.76 16.70 -9.11
C GLY A 409 7.43 17.14 -9.75
N THR A 410 7.45 17.74 -10.94
CA THR A 410 6.28 18.33 -11.58
C THR A 410 5.70 17.31 -12.56
N PRO A 411 4.44 16.88 -12.40
CA PRO A 411 3.82 15.99 -13.36
C PRO A 411 3.69 16.63 -14.75
N PRO A 412 3.75 15.86 -15.85
CA PRO A 412 3.95 14.41 -15.88
C PRO A 412 5.43 13.98 -15.74
N PHE A 413 5.65 12.90 -14.99
CA PHE A 413 6.94 12.26 -14.80
C PHE A 413 7.39 11.52 -16.07
N ARG A 414 8.56 11.87 -16.59
CA ARG A 414 9.16 11.15 -17.72
C ARG A 414 9.98 9.97 -17.24
N LEU A 415 9.64 8.77 -17.70
CA LEU A 415 10.35 7.53 -17.42
C LEU A 415 11.27 7.22 -18.60
N PRO A 416 12.60 7.37 -18.48
CA PRO A 416 13.50 7.13 -19.60
C PRO A 416 13.65 5.64 -19.91
N VAL A 417 13.71 5.30 -21.18
CA VAL A 417 13.83 3.91 -21.64
C VAL A 417 14.93 3.80 -22.67
N THR A 418 15.93 2.96 -22.41
CA THR A 418 17.01 2.68 -23.34
C THR A 418 16.61 1.51 -24.24
N VAL A 419 16.39 1.78 -25.53
CA VAL A 419 16.02 0.72 -26.47
C VAL A 419 17.28 0.03 -27.01
N ARG A 420 17.32 -1.31 -26.93
CA ARG A 420 18.40 -2.14 -27.47
C ARG A 420 17.85 -3.09 -28.54
N GLU A 421 18.60 -3.30 -29.61
CA GLU A 421 18.19 -4.19 -30.69
C GLU A 421 17.97 -5.62 -30.16
N GLY A 422 16.80 -6.19 -30.45
CA GLY A 422 16.43 -7.55 -30.05
C GLY A 422 16.02 -7.73 -28.58
N VAL A 423 15.91 -6.65 -27.80
CA VAL A 423 15.47 -6.70 -26.40
C VAL A 423 14.14 -5.95 -26.26
N ASN A 424 13.13 -6.60 -25.67
CA ASN A 424 11.85 -5.96 -25.39
C ASN A 424 12.02 -4.84 -24.34
N PRO A 425 11.73 -3.57 -24.66
CA PRO A 425 11.92 -2.45 -23.74
C PRO A 425 11.01 -2.53 -22.51
N MET A 426 9.97 -3.37 -22.53
CA MET A 426 9.13 -3.65 -21.36
C MET A 426 9.93 -4.16 -20.17
N ASN A 427 11.05 -4.85 -20.40
CA ASN A 427 11.89 -5.35 -19.31
C ASN A 427 12.48 -4.19 -18.49
N GLU A 428 13.12 -3.23 -19.16
CA GLU A 428 13.69 -2.05 -18.50
C GLU A 428 12.60 -1.18 -17.84
N ILE A 429 11.47 -1.01 -18.51
CA ILE A 429 10.33 -0.25 -17.96
C ILE A 429 9.82 -0.90 -16.68
N ILE A 430 9.63 -2.22 -16.67
CA ILE A 430 9.14 -2.93 -15.49
C ILE A 430 10.18 -2.93 -14.38
N GLU A 431 11.48 -3.06 -14.66
CA GLU A 431 12.50 -2.94 -13.63
C GLU A 431 12.49 -1.55 -12.98
N GLN A 432 12.41 -0.48 -13.77
CA GLN A 432 12.37 0.89 -13.23
C GLN A 432 11.07 1.16 -12.47
N LEU A 433 9.92 0.73 -13.01
CA LEU A 433 8.63 0.82 -12.32
C LEU A 433 8.65 0.03 -11.02
N SER A 434 9.22 -1.17 -11.02
CA SER A 434 9.35 -2.02 -9.84
C SER A 434 10.21 -1.35 -8.78
N ASN A 435 11.35 -0.77 -9.15
CA ASN A 435 12.19 -0.05 -8.20
C ASN A 435 11.50 1.20 -7.64
N ARG A 436 10.76 1.95 -8.47
CA ARG A 436 10.01 3.14 -8.05
C ARG A 436 8.82 2.80 -7.15
N VAL A 437 8.02 1.81 -7.55
CA VAL A 437 6.91 1.29 -6.72
C VAL A 437 7.48 0.74 -5.44
N LEU A 438 8.57 -0.02 -5.45
CA LEU A 438 9.21 -0.50 -4.24
C LEU A 438 9.70 0.65 -3.34
N ALA A 439 10.24 1.74 -3.88
CA ALA A 439 10.59 2.92 -3.09
C ALA A 439 9.37 3.65 -2.51
N TRP A 440 8.27 3.69 -3.25
CA TRP A 440 6.97 4.19 -2.77
C TRP A 440 6.43 3.30 -1.64
N GLU A 441 6.46 1.99 -1.85
CA GLU A 441 6.15 0.91 -0.91
C GLU A 441 7.13 0.83 0.27
N LEU A 442 8.12 1.71 0.35
CA LEU A 442 9.02 1.80 1.49
C LEU A 442 8.93 3.17 2.18
N GLY A 443 8.08 4.07 1.68
CA GLY A 443 7.96 5.44 2.18
C GLY A 443 9.20 6.29 1.93
N VAL A 444 10.06 5.88 0.99
CA VAL A 444 11.37 6.50 0.74
C VAL A 444 11.50 7.13 -0.64
N LEU A 445 10.41 7.18 -1.41
CA LEU A 445 10.39 7.75 -2.76
C LEU A 445 10.96 9.17 -2.83
N HIS A 446 10.78 9.97 -1.77
CA HIS A 446 11.22 11.37 -1.72
C HIS A 446 12.48 11.61 -0.87
N THR A 447 12.97 10.58 -0.16
CA THR A 447 14.06 10.72 0.82
C THR A 447 15.28 9.85 0.48
N ALA A 448 15.10 8.76 -0.27
CA ALA A 448 16.21 7.90 -0.69
C ALA A 448 17.00 8.54 -1.84
N PRO A 449 18.34 8.51 -1.80
CA PRO A 449 19.14 8.93 -2.93
C PRO A 449 18.92 7.99 -4.12
N ILE A 450 18.89 8.58 -5.32
CA ILE A 450 18.91 7.83 -6.58
C ILE A 450 20.38 7.59 -6.95
N VAL A 451 20.77 6.32 -7.04
CA VAL A 451 22.11 5.88 -7.45
C VAL A 451 21.93 4.97 -8.66
N ASN A 452 22.60 5.26 -9.77
CA ASN A 452 22.46 4.52 -11.03
C ASN A 452 20.99 4.36 -11.48
N GLN A 453 20.21 5.44 -11.43
CA GLN A 453 18.78 5.47 -11.78
C GLN A 453 17.88 4.58 -10.89
N ARG A 454 18.38 4.10 -9.74
CA ARG A 454 17.63 3.30 -8.76
C ARG A 454 17.58 3.98 -7.40
N PHE A 455 16.46 3.86 -6.69
CA PHE A 455 16.35 4.26 -5.30
C PHE A 455 17.16 3.30 -4.42
N TRP A 456 18.16 3.83 -3.71
CA TRP A 456 19.11 2.99 -2.94
C TRP A 456 18.46 2.17 -1.82
N ALA A 457 17.34 2.65 -1.26
CA ALA A 457 16.61 1.95 -0.20
C ALA A 457 15.75 0.77 -0.70
N ALA A 458 15.53 0.68 -2.01
CA ALA A 458 14.91 -0.46 -2.67
C ALA A 458 16.02 -1.45 -3.06
N SER A 459 16.01 -2.64 -2.46
CA SER A 459 17.02 -3.67 -2.72
C SER A 459 16.99 -4.08 -4.20
N GLU A 460 18.15 -4.29 -4.82
CA GLU A 460 18.21 -4.70 -6.23
C GLU A 460 17.58 -6.09 -6.44
N TRP A 461 17.75 -6.99 -5.46
CA TRP A 461 17.12 -8.30 -5.42
C TRP A 461 15.59 -8.21 -5.32
N GLU A 462 15.06 -7.39 -4.42
CA GLU A 462 13.62 -7.19 -4.28
C GLU A 462 13.02 -6.55 -5.53
N SER A 463 13.71 -5.56 -6.11
CA SER A 463 13.27 -4.92 -7.36
C SER A 463 13.22 -5.93 -8.52
N ALA A 464 14.20 -6.84 -8.60
CA ALA A 464 14.23 -7.91 -9.60
C ALA A 464 13.12 -8.95 -9.37
N LEU A 465 12.82 -9.31 -8.11
CA LEU A 465 11.72 -10.21 -7.77
C LEU A 465 10.36 -9.60 -8.13
N VAL A 466 10.15 -8.31 -7.81
CA VAL A 466 8.93 -7.56 -8.19
C VAL A 466 8.76 -7.56 -9.71
N ALA A 467 9.82 -7.22 -10.44
CA ALA A 467 9.82 -7.21 -11.90
C ALA A 467 9.49 -8.58 -12.49
N HIS A 468 10.10 -9.65 -11.94
CA HIS A 468 9.85 -11.03 -12.37
C HIS A 468 8.38 -11.43 -12.19
N VAL A 469 7.82 -11.23 -11.00
CA VAL A 469 6.42 -11.57 -10.70
C VAL A 469 5.47 -10.80 -11.61
N ALA A 470 5.65 -9.48 -11.72
CA ALA A 470 4.79 -8.63 -12.54
C ALA A 470 4.85 -9.01 -14.03
N ALA A 471 6.06 -9.18 -14.59
CA ALA A 471 6.23 -9.51 -16.00
C ALA A 471 5.64 -10.86 -16.38
N ARG A 472 5.83 -11.88 -15.54
CA ARG A 472 5.26 -13.23 -15.76
C ARG A 472 3.73 -13.20 -15.70
N ARG A 473 3.16 -12.47 -14.75
CA ARG A 473 1.70 -12.36 -14.58
C ARG A 473 1.05 -11.55 -15.70
N LEU A 474 1.76 -10.57 -16.26
CA LEU A 474 1.30 -9.80 -17.42
C LEU A 474 1.49 -10.55 -18.75
N ASP A 475 2.12 -11.73 -18.73
CA ASP A 475 2.43 -12.53 -19.93
C ASP A 475 3.27 -11.74 -20.93
N LEU A 476 4.36 -11.15 -20.42
CA LEU A 476 5.31 -10.37 -21.22
C LEU A 476 6.49 -11.24 -21.63
N ASP A 477 6.93 -11.07 -22.87
CA ASP A 477 8.12 -11.74 -23.40
C ASP A 477 9.38 -10.98 -22.97
N VAL A 478 9.76 -11.16 -21.70
CA VAL A 478 10.92 -10.50 -21.06
C VAL A 478 12.19 -11.36 -21.06
N GLY A 479 12.19 -12.51 -21.75
CA GLY A 479 13.35 -13.40 -21.82
C GLY A 479 13.60 -14.19 -20.52
N GLU A 480 14.87 -14.57 -20.29
CA GLU A 480 15.27 -15.30 -19.09
C GLU A 480 15.17 -14.44 -17.81
N PRO A 481 14.85 -15.04 -16.65
CA PRO A 481 14.85 -14.32 -15.38
C PRO A 481 16.19 -13.62 -15.13
N SER A 482 16.12 -12.42 -14.54
CA SER A 482 17.32 -11.72 -14.09
C SER A 482 18.16 -12.61 -13.17
N PRO A 483 19.50 -12.67 -13.31
CA PRO A 483 20.37 -13.42 -12.41
C PRO A 483 20.17 -13.06 -10.93
N LEU A 484 19.73 -11.82 -10.66
CA LEU A 484 19.40 -11.35 -9.31
C LEU A 484 18.24 -12.14 -8.68
N VAL A 485 17.31 -12.69 -9.46
CA VAL A 485 16.22 -13.53 -8.94
C VAL A 485 16.79 -14.84 -8.37
N GLU A 486 17.66 -15.51 -9.13
CA GLU A 486 18.31 -16.74 -8.67
C GLU A 486 19.27 -16.47 -7.51
N GLU A 487 20.01 -15.36 -7.55
CA GLU A 487 20.82 -14.94 -6.41
C GLU A 487 19.95 -14.73 -5.18
N ALA A 488 18.81 -14.03 -5.29
CA ALA A 488 17.90 -13.74 -4.17
C ALA A 488 17.34 -15.02 -3.52
N LEU A 489 17.02 -16.02 -4.33
CA LEU A 489 16.52 -17.32 -3.88
C LEU A 489 17.64 -18.24 -3.38
N SER A 490 18.89 -17.93 -3.71
CA SER A 490 20.04 -18.69 -3.23
C SER A 490 20.37 -18.34 -1.79
N ARG A 491 20.81 -19.33 -1.00
CA ARG A 491 21.29 -19.12 0.38
C ARG A 491 22.72 -18.56 0.44
N THR A 492 23.15 -17.81 -0.58
CA THR A 492 24.53 -17.28 -0.64
C THR A 492 24.70 -16.10 0.31
N GLU A 493 25.87 -15.99 0.95
CA GLU A 493 26.22 -14.90 1.90
C GLU A 493 26.19 -13.50 1.27
N ARG A 494 26.05 -13.41 -0.07
CA ARG A 494 26.00 -12.14 -0.82
C ARG A 494 24.63 -11.48 -0.78
N VAL A 495 23.56 -12.22 -0.51
CA VAL A 495 22.21 -11.67 -0.43
C VAL A 495 22.01 -11.06 0.96
N PRO A 496 21.52 -9.81 1.08
CA PRO A 496 21.21 -9.23 2.38
C PRO A 496 20.25 -10.12 3.17
N GLY A 497 20.45 -10.11 4.50
CA GLY A 497 19.90 -11.10 5.42
C GLY A 497 18.37 -11.24 5.45
N LEU A 498 17.59 -10.32 4.88
CA LEU A 498 16.13 -10.41 4.78
C LEU A 498 15.63 -9.85 3.44
N ILE A 499 14.92 -10.68 2.67
CA ILE A 499 14.05 -10.22 1.56
C ILE A 499 12.67 -10.01 2.18
N ARG A 500 12.07 -8.84 1.94
CA ARG A 500 10.75 -8.53 2.49
C ARG A 500 9.68 -9.02 1.53
N TRP A 501 9.34 -10.29 1.62
CA TRP A 501 8.41 -10.95 0.70
C TRP A 501 7.02 -10.29 0.65
N ALA A 502 6.51 -9.78 1.77
CA ALA A 502 5.26 -9.02 1.79
C ALA A 502 5.34 -7.78 0.86
N VAL A 503 6.42 -7.00 0.96
CA VAL A 503 6.67 -5.82 0.11
C VAL A 503 6.79 -6.24 -1.36
N VAL A 504 7.53 -7.32 -1.64
CA VAL A 504 7.76 -7.82 -3.00
C VAL A 504 6.44 -8.14 -3.70
N TYR A 505 5.56 -8.92 -3.05
CA TYR A 505 4.30 -9.28 -3.67
C TYR A 505 3.32 -8.11 -3.75
N HIS A 506 3.31 -7.22 -2.75
CA HIS A 506 2.45 -6.03 -2.76
C HIS A 506 2.87 -5.07 -3.88
N ALA A 507 4.17 -4.77 -3.99
CA ALA A 507 4.73 -3.98 -5.08
C ALA A 507 4.44 -4.61 -6.45
N ALA A 508 4.57 -5.93 -6.58
CA ALA A 508 4.27 -6.63 -7.83
C ALA A 508 2.80 -6.52 -8.22
N ALA A 509 1.88 -6.61 -7.25
CA ALA A 509 0.45 -6.39 -7.46
C ALA A 509 0.19 -4.96 -7.98
N ARG A 510 0.83 -3.96 -7.39
CA ARG A 510 0.69 -2.57 -7.84
C ARG A 510 1.26 -2.32 -9.23
N VAL A 511 2.42 -2.90 -9.56
CA VAL A 511 2.98 -2.81 -10.92
C VAL A 511 2.03 -3.46 -11.94
N GLU A 512 1.47 -4.63 -11.60
CA GLU A 512 0.47 -5.31 -12.42
C GLU A 512 -0.78 -4.43 -12.63
N ASP A 513 -1.35 -3.87 -11.56
CA ASP A 513 -2.55 -3.03 -11.61
C ASP A 513 -2.31 -1.73 -12.39
N LEU A 514 -1.16 -1.09 -12.21
CA LEU A 514 -0.78 0.12 -12.95
C LEU A 514 -0.76 -0.13 -14.46
N LEU A 515 -0.13 -1.22 -14.90
CA LEU A 515 -0.03 -1.57 -16.32
C LEU A 515 -1.38 -2.06 -16.88
N ARG A 516 -2.24 -2.64 -16.04
CA ARG A 516 -3.61 -3.03 -16.41
C ARG A 516 -4.61 -1.88 -16.40
N GLY A 517 -4.25 -0.75 -15.77
CA GLY A 517 -5.05 0.48 -15.72
C GLY A 517 -6.02 0.60 -14.55
N PHE A 518 -5.73 -0.07 -13.42
CA PHE A 518 -6.54 -0.04 -12.20
C PHE A 518 -6.00 0.92 -11.14
#